data_AF-A0A2M9YPV1-F1
#
_entry.id   AF-A0A2M9YPV1-F1
#
_cell.length_a   1.000
_cell.length_b   1.000
_cell.length_c   1.000
_cell.angle_alpha   90.00
_cell.angle_beta   90.00
_cell.angle_gamma   90.00
#
_symmetry.space_group_name_H-M   'P 1'
#
loop_
_entity.id
_entity.type
_entity.pdbx_description
1 polymer ?
#
loop_
_entity_poly.entity_id
_entity_poly.type
_entity_poly.pdbx_seq_one_letter_code
_entity_poly.pdbx_strand_id
1 'polypeptide(L)'
;MSRFRFFLRIAKILPVLILLSTLFSCESVEFIPETVLREEFGFSHKSSWEEIEIRNSSPPKPYRTYGKILIRTFANGKVPDYLIASLKKELFENHMDGVIFTGKGIISVPPTIVQSGNGDGNTVAIGYVNNEMGVIEGVAYRYKDDRR
;
A
#
# COMPACT_ATOMS: atom_id res chain seq x y z
N MET A 1 39.86 -15.47 15.80
CA MET A 1 39.87 -14.75 14.49
C MET A 1 38.80 -15.17 13.50
N SER A 2 38.29 -16.42 13.49
CA SER A 2 37.29 -16.88 12.50
C SER A 2 35.90 -16.20 12.61
N ARG A 3 35.37 -16.01 13.84
CA ARG A 3 34.03 -15.43 14.07
C ARG A 3 33.88 -13.96 13.64
N PHE A 4 34.96 -13.17 13.69
CA PHE A 4 34.93 -11.75 13.33
C PHE A 4 34.82 -11.54 11.81
N ARG A 5 35.47 -12.40 11.02
CA ARG A 5 35.35 -12.42 9.55
C ARG A 5 33.96 -12.86 9.09
N PHE A 6 33.29 -13.72 9.85
CA PHE A 6 31.92 -14.15 9.56
C PHE A 6 30.91 -13.02 9.80
N PHE A 7 31.05 -12.29 10.93
CA PHE A 7 30.24 -11.11 11.22
C PHE A 7 30.37 -10.01 10.15
N LEU A 8 31.60 -9.73 9.70
CA LEU A 8 31.87 -8.78 8.61
C LEU A 8 31.27 -9.18 7.26
N ARG A 9 31.08 -10.48 7.02
CA ARG A 9 30.40 -10.98 5.79
C ARG A 9 28.89 -10.81 5.90
N ILE A 10 28.28 -11.15 7.04
CA ILE A 10 26.84 -10.96 7.27
C ILE A 10 26.46 -9.48 7.18
N ALA A 11 27.27 -8.59 7.77
CA ALA A 11 27.04 -7.15 7.74
C ALA A 11 27.04 -6.54 6.32
N LYS A 12 27.72 -7.18 5.35
CA LYS A 12 27.73 -6.76 3.94
C LYS A 12 26.56 -7.31 3.12
N ILE A 13 25.99 -8.45 3.53
CA ILE A 13 24.89 -9.12 2.82
C ILE A 13 23.53 -8.61 3.32
N LEU A 14 23.45 -8.24 4.59
CA LEU A 14 22.24 -7.69 5.21
C LEU A 14 21.63 -6.48 4.48
N PRO A 15 22.40 -5.44 4.08
CA PRO A 15 21.83 -4.30 3.34
C PRO A 15 21.32 -4.71 1.95
N VAL A 16 21.93 -5.71 1.30
CA VAL A 16 21.48 -6.21 -0.01
C VAL A 16 20.16 -6.97 0.10
N LEU A 17 20.00 -7.78 1.15
CA LEU A 17 18.73 -8.46 1.45
C LEU A 17 17.61 -7.49 1.77
N ILE A 18 17.91 -6.43 2.55
CA ILE A 18 16.95 -5.36 2.86
C ILE A 18 16.54 -4.63 1.57
N LEU A 19 17.50 -4.26 0.72
CA LEU A 19 17.22 -3.59 -0.55
C LEU A 19 16.38 -4.45 -1.50
N LEU A 20 16.67 -5.75 -1.61
CA LEU A 20 15.85 -6.67 -2.39
C LEU A 20 14.42 -6.74 -1.83
N SER A 21 14.26 -6.86 -0.50
CA SER A 21 12.93 -6.98 0.11
C SER A 21 12.02 -5.77 -0.14
N THR A 22 12.58 -4.57 -0.29
CA THR A 22 11.81 -3.35 -0.60
C THR A 22 11.41 -3.24 -2.07
N LEU A 23 12.13 -3.89 -2.99
CA LEU A 23 11.85 -3.83 -4.42
C LEU A 23 10.81 -4.86 -4.88
N PHE A 24 10.49 -5.85 -4.04
CA PHE A 24 9.54 -6.94 -4.37
C PHE A 24 8.14 -6.78 -3.77
N SER A 25 7.78 -5.61 -3.23
CA SER A 25 6.39 -5.36 -2.85
C SER A 25 5.54 -5.18 -4.12
N CYS A 26 4.88 -6.25 -4.54
CA CYS A 26 4.00 -6.25 -5.71
C CYS A 26 2.62 -5.62 -5.40
N GLU A 27 2.39 -5.25 -4.14
CA GLU A 27 1.20 -4.57 -3.68
C GLU A 27 1.53 -3.13 -3.26
N SER A 28 0.63 -2.20 -3.57
CA SER A 28 0.82 -0.77 -3.30
C SER A 28 -0.42 -0.10 -2.74
N VAL A 29 -0.20 0.96 -1.97
CA VAL A 29 -1.19 1.96 -1.59
C VAL A 29 -0.70 3.29 -2.13
N GLU A 30 -1.53 3.97 -2.91
CA GLU A 30 -1.18 5.23 -3.56
C GLU A 30 -2.23 6.29 -3.24
N PHE A 31 -1.77 7.45 -2.77
CA PHE A 31 -2.57 8.66 -2.65
C PHE A 31 -2.28 9.61 -3.82
N ILE A 32 -3.32 9.95 -4.56
CA ILE A 32 -3.27 10.81 -5.74
C ILE A 32 -4.06 12.08 -5.41
N PRO A 33 -3.39 13.20 -5.07
CA PRO A 33 -4.09 14.44 -4.71
C PRO A 33 -4.82 15.01 -5.93
N GLU A 34 -6.07 15.47 -5.73
CA GLU A 34 -6.88 16.09 -6.81
C GLU A 34 -6.42 17.51 -7.14
N THR A 35 -5.80 18.19 -6.19
CA THR A 35 -5.22 19.53 -6.34
C THR A 35 -3.93 19.62 -5.54
N VAL A 36 -3.06 20.59 -5.85
CA VAL A 36 -1.89 20.86 -5.00
C VAL A 36 -2.42 21.20 -3.60
N LEU A 37 -2.19 20.30 -2.64
CA LEU A 37 -2.50 20.51 -1.23
C LEU A 37 -1.68 21.69 -0.77
N ARG A 38 -2.26 22.90 -0.79
CA ARG A 38 -1.58 24.05 -0.19
C ARG A 38 -1.58 23.83 1.31
N GLU A 39 -0.42 24.04 1.94
CA GLU A 39 -0.22 23.94 3.40
C GLU A 39 -1.23 24.78 4.19
N GLU A 40 -1.80 25.80 3.54
CA GLU A 40 -2.84 26.70 4.04
C GLU A 40 -4.18 26.00 4.34
N PHE A 41 -4.46 24.89 3.66
CA PHE A 41 -5.72 24.16 3.79
C PHE A 41 -5.56 23.05 4.83
N GLY A 42 -5.75 23.41 6.10
CA GLY A 42 -6.22 22.59 7.22
C GLY A 42 -5.37 21.37 7.64
N PHE A 43 -5.27 21.16 8.94
CA PHE A 43 -4.74 19.93 9.52
C PHE A 43 -5.81 18.84 9.54
N SER A 44 -5.38 17.58 9.69
CA SER A 44 -6.30 16.49 10.06
C SER A 44 -6.96 16.81 11.41
N HIS A 45 -8.23 16.43 11.57
CA HIS A 45 -8.93 16.42 12.85
C HIS A 45 -8.54 15.21 13.72
N LYS A 46 -7.72 14.30 13.18
CA LYS A 46 -7.26 13.10 13.86
C LYS A 46 -5.96 13.38 14.59
N SER A 47 -5.87 12.91 15.82
CA SER A 47 -4.69 13.08 16.66
C SER A 47 -3.59 12.06 16.34
N SER A 48 -3.98 10.92 15.75
CA SER A 48 -3.08 9.83 15.38
C SER A 48 -3.59 9.10 14.13
N TRP A 49 -2.69 8.35 13.48
CA TRP A 49 -3.03 7.58 12.27
C TRP A 49 -4.06 6.48 12.56
N GLU A 50 -4.11 5.95 13.79
CA GLU A 50 -5.08 4.93 14.20
C GLU A 50 -6.53 5.41 14.10
N GLU A 51 -6.76 6.71 14.34
CA GLU A 51 -8.08 7.36 14.30
C GLU A 51 -8.59 7.67 12.89
N ILE A 52 -7.76 7.48 11.86
CA ILE A 52 -8.14 7.64 10.46
C ILE A 52 -9.29 6.69 10.13
N GLU A 53 -10.35 7.26 9.56
CA GLU A 53 -11.58 6.53 9.26
C GLU A 53 -11.48 5.81 7.91
N ILE A 54 -11.76 4.51 7.92
CA ILE A 54 -11.94 3.72 6.69
C ILE A 54 -13.43 3.44 6.56
N ARG A 55 -14.06 3.91 5.48
CA ARG A 55 -15.50 3.81 5.27
C ARG A 55 -15.85 3.22 3.92
N ASN A 56 -16.99 2.52 3.87
CA ASN A 56 -17.64 2.10 2.62
C ASN A 56 -18.84 2.97 2.26
N SER A 57 -19.12 3.99 3.08
CA SER A 57 -20.28 4.87 2.95
C SER A 57 -19.91 6.31 3.31
N SER A 58 -20.79 7.24 2.95
CA SER A 58 -20.56 8.67 3.21
C SER A 58 -20.29 8.95 4.70
N PRO A 59 -19.32 9.82 5.02
CA PRO A 59 -19.07 10.31 6.38
C PRO A 59 -20.30 11.00 6.97
N PRO A 60 -20.48 10.95 8.31
CA PRO A 60 -21.67 11.47 8.99
C PRO A 60 -21.70 13.01 9.08
N LYS A 61 -20.54 13.67 8.96
CA LYS A 61 -20.42 15.13 9.01
C LYS A 61 -20.06 15.70 7.64
N PRO A 62 -20.36 16.98 7.36
CA PRO A 62 -19.94 17.63 6.13
C PRO A 62 -18.43 17.50 5.89
N TYR A 63 -18.06 17.11 4.67
CA TYR A 63 -16.67 16.86 4.29
C TYR A 63 -16.34 17.46 2.92
N ARG A 64 -15.05 17.48 2.59
CA ARG A 64 -14.52 17.74 1.25
C ARG A 64 -13.56 16.62 0.87
N THR A 65 -13.51 16.30 -0.40
CA THR A 65 -12.58 15.33 -0.99
C THR A 65 -11.30 16.04 -1.42
N TYR A 66 -10.17 15.36 -1.31
CA TYR A 66 -8.85 15.96 -1.58
C TYR A 66 -7.95 15.08 -2.45
N GLY A 67 -8.31 13.82 -2.65
CA GLY A 67 -7.50 12.92 -3.45
C GLY A 67 -8.17 11.57 -3.63
N LYS A 68 -7.65 10.82 -4.59
CA LYS A 68 -8.01 9.43 -4.83
C LYS A 68 -7.04 8.51 -4.12
N ILE A 69 -7.55 7.40 -3.65
CA ILE A 69 -6.78 6.29 -3.11
C ILE A 69 -6.86 5.14 -4.09
N LEU A 70 -5.73 4.53 -4.37
CA LEU A 70 -5.65 3.32 -5.15
C LEU A 70 -4.87 2.26 -4.38
N ILE A 71 -5.49 1.10 -4.16
CA ILE A 71 -4.87 -0.03 -3.49
C ILE A 71 -4.80 -1.18 -4.48
N ARG A 72 -3.60 -1.73 -4.69
CA ARG A 72 -3.36 -2.87 -5.57
C ARG A 72 -2.94 -4.08 -4.74
N THR A 73 -3.66 -5.19 -4.85
CA THR A 73 -3.46 -6.37 -4.01
C THR A 73 -3.78 -7.68 -4.71
N PHE A 74 -3.01 -8.72 -4.43
CA PHE A 74 -3.25 -10.09 -4.88
C PHE A 74 -4.22 -10.87 -3.98
N ALA A 75 -4.75 -10.24 -2.92
CA ALA A 75 -5.67 -10.87 -1.98
C ALA A 75 -7.13 -10.94 -2.49
N ASN A 76 -7.33 -11.20 -3.79
CA ASN A 76 -8.65 -11.39 -4.42
C ASN A 76 -9.68 -10.30 -4.07
N GLY A 77 -9.27 -9.02 -4.14
CA GLY A 77 -10.17 -7.88 -3.88
C GLY A 77 -10.52 -7.63 -2.41
N LYS A 78 -9.84 -8.30 -1.47
CA LYS A 78 -9.80 -7.93 -0.05
C LYS A 78 -8.58 -7.05 0.19
N VAL A 79 -8.68 -6.09 1.11
CA VAL A 79 -7.52 -5.32 1.58
C VAL A 79 -6.97 -6.05 2.81
N PRO A 80 -5.73 -6.59 2.77
CA PRO A 80 -5.06 -7.11 3.96
C PRO A 80 -4.86 -6.04 5.03
N ASP A 81 -4.82 -6.45 6.30
CA ASP A 81 -4.70 -5.53 7.44
C ASP A 81 -3.43 -4.66 7.40
N TYR A 82 -2.32 -5.18 6.87
CA TYR A 82 -1.09 -4.39 6.72
C TYR A 82 -1.23 -3.28 5.68
N LEU A 83 -2.00 -3.50 4.61
CA LEU A 83 -2.29 -2.45 3.62
C LEU A 83 -3.26 -1.41 4.21
N ILE A 84 -4.20 -1.81 5.07
CA ILE A 84 -5.03 -0.87 5.83
C ILE A 84 -4.17 0.00 6.76
N ALA A 85 -3.22 -0.60 7.46
CA ALA A 85 -2.30 0.15 8.32
C ALA A 85 -1.43 1.13 7.51
N SER A 86 -0.91 0.69 6.36
CA SER A 86 -0.16 1.55 5.44
C SER A 86 -1.01 2.71 4.93
N LEU A 87 -2.25 2.44 4.52
CA LEU A 87 -3.20 3.45 4.06
C LEU A 87 -3.51 4.49 5.13
N LYS A 88 -3.73 4.07 6.37
CA LYS A 88 -3.99 5.01 7.47
C LYS A 88 -2.80 5.94 7.71
N LYS A 89 -1.57 5.43 7.64
CA LYS A 89 -0.35 6.23 7.78
C LYS A 89 -0.20 7.23 6.64
N GLU A 90 -0.36 6.76 5.40
CA GLU A 90 -0.33 7.60 4.19
C GLU A 90 -1.35 8.74 4.29
N LEU A 91 -2.59 8.44 4.66
CA LEU A 91 -3.64 9.45 4.84
C LEU A 91 -3.32 10.44 5.97
N PHE A 92 -2.75 9.97 7.07
CA PHE A 92 -2.37 10.81 8.20
C PHE A 92 -1.23 11.77 7.85
N GLU A 93 -0.21 11.28 7.16
CA GLU A 93 0.91 12.10 6.64
C GLU A 93 0.43 13.16 5.65
N ASN A 94 -0.61 12.85 4.88
CA ASN A 94 -1.28 13.79 3.97
C ASN A 94 -2.40 14.61 4.66
N HIS A 95 -2.49 14.63 5.99
CA HIS A 95 -3.44 15.42 6.78
C HIS A 95 -4.92 15.17 6.44
N MET A 96 -5.29 13.93 6.11
CA MET A 96 -6.67 13.52 5.85
C MET A 96 -7.36 13.02 7.12
N ASP A 97 -8.70 12.96 7.12
CA ASP A 97 -9.48 12.39 8.24
C ASP A 97 -9.93 10.96 7.98
N GLY A 98 -10.01 10.58 6.71
CA GLY A 98 -10.45 9.25 6.31
C GLY A 98 -10.50 9.06 4.80
N VAL A 99 -10.96 7.89 4.42
CA VAL A 99 -11.21 7.47 3.04
C VAL A 99 -12.54 6.77 2.92
N ILE A 100 -13.22 7.02 1.81
CA ILE A 100 -14.44 6.31 1.41
C ILE A 100 -14.06 5.40 0.24
N PHE A 101 -14.18 4.09 0.38
CA PHE A 101 -14.01 3.17 -0.74
C PHE A 101 -15.18 3.31 -1.72
N THR A 102 -14.86 3.55 -2.98
CA THR A 102 -15.83 3.85 -4.05
C THR A 102 -15.98 2.69 -5.03
N GLY A 103 -14.97 1.83 -5.16
CA GLY A 103 -14.99 0.78 -6.16
C GLY A 103 -14.00 -0.35 -5.89
N LYS A 104 -14.29 -1.49 -6.50
CA LYS A 104 -13.38 -2.63 -6.61
C LYS A 104 -13.34 -3.09 -8.05
N GLY A 105 -12.15 -3.40 -8.54
CA GLY A 105 -11.90 -3.90 -9.87
C GLY A 105 -10.83 -4.99 -9.84
N ILE A 106 -10.60 -5.58 -11.00
CA ILE A 106 -9.53 -6.56 -11.24
C ILE A 106 -8.79 -6.09 -12.48
N ILE A 107 -7.47 -6.07 -12.41
CA ILE A 107 -6.60 -5.78 -13.56
C ILE A 107 -5.73 -6.99 -13.86
N SER A 108 -5.47 -7.22 -15.15
CA SER A 108 -4.52 -8.24 -15.56
C SER A 108 -3.10 -7.75 -15.35
N VAL A 109 -2.26 -8.60 -14.75
CA VAL A 109 -0.85 -8.32 -14.53
C VAL A 109 0.01 -9.46 -15.08
N PRO A 110 1.27 -9.19 -15.48
CA PRO A 110 2.19 -10.24 -15.89
C PRO A 110 2.33 -11.29 -14.78
N PRO A 111 2.15 -12.59 -15.09
CA PRO A 111 2.20 -13.62 -14.08
C PRO A 111 3.62 -13.80 -13.56
N THR A 112 3.74 -14.17 -12.28
CA THR A 112 5.01 -14.66 -11.75
C THR A 112 5.26 -16.06 -12.32
N ILE A 113 6.41 -16.23 -12.96
CA ILE A 113 6.82 -17.51 -13.55
C ILE A 113 7.68 -18.24 -12.54
N VAL A 114 7.20 -19.40 -12.08
CA VAL A 114 7.95 -20.29 -11.20
C VAL A 114 8.47 -21.44 -12.05
N GLN A 115 9.80 -21.54 -12.15
CA GLN A 115 10.47 -22.61 -12.87
C GLN A 115 11.07 -23.58 -11.86
N SER A 116 10.69 -24.86 -11.96
CA SER A 116 11.31 -25.94 -11.18
C SER A 116 12.36 -26.64 -12.04
N GLY A 117 13.55 -26.83 -11.49
CA GLY A 117 14.66 -27.52 -12.13
C GLY A 117 14.92 -28.90 -11.56
N ASN A 118 15.46 -29.82 -12.36
CA ASN A 118 16.03 -31.07 -11.86
C ASN A 118 17.51 -30.88 -11.45
N GLY A 119 18.11 -31.93 -10.88
CA GLY A 119 19.52 -31.93 -10.46
C GLY A 119 20.53 -31.75 -11.60
N ASP A 120 20.10 -31.91 -12.86
CA ASP A 120 20.93 -31.72 -14.06
C ASP A 120 20.87 -30.28 -14.59
N GLY A 121 20.11 -29.39 -13.93
CA GLY A 121 19.94 -27.99 -14.34
C GLY A 121 18.90 -27.75 -15.43
N ASN A 122 18.12 -28.78 -15.80
CA ASN A 122 17.02 -28.64 -16.77
C ASN A 122 15.72 -28.20 -16.08
N THR A 123 15.00 -27.27 -16.70
CA THR A 123 13.64 -26.91 -16.27
C THR A 123 12.69 -28.07 -16.55
N VAL A 124 12.05 -28.59 -15.50
CA VAL A 124 11.11 -29.72 -15.58
C VAL A 124 9.64 -29.30 -15.45
N ALA A 125 9.37 -28.14 -14.85
CA ALA A 125 8.03 -27.59 -14.77
C ALA A 125 8.06 -26.06 -14.79
N ILE A 126 7.07 -25.47 -15.45
CA ILE A 126 6.80 -24.04 -15.45
C ILE A 126 5.39 -23.83 -14.91
N GLY A 127 5.27 -23.15 -13.78
CA GLY A 127 4.00 -22.70 -13.21
C GLY A 127 3.82 -21.20 -13.40
N TYR A 128 2.59 -20.78 -13.68
CA TYR A 128 2.20 -19.37 -13.73
C TYR A 128 1.37 -19.05 -12.48
N VAL A 129 1.78 -18.03 -11.72
CA VAL A 129 1.11 -17.63 -10.47
C VAL A 129 0.65 -16.18 -10.59
N ASN A 130 -0.60 -15.91 -10.23
CA ASN A 130 -1.23 -14.58 -10.13
C ASN A 130 -1.16 -13.74 -11.43
N ASN A 131 -2.09 -14.00 -12.36
CA ASN A 131 -2.28 -13.22 -13.59
C ASN A 131 -3.27 -12.04 -13.43
N GLU A 132 -3.90 -11.94 -12.26
CA GLU A 132 -4.92 -10.96 -11.93
C GLU A 132 -4.60 -10.33 -10.57
N MET A 133 -4.85 -9.03 -10.48
CA MET A 133 -4.65 -8.25 -9.25
C MET A 133 -5.90 -7.44 -8.96
N GLY A 134 -6.36 -7.47 -7.71
CA GLY A 134 -7.45 -6.64 -7.24
C GLY A 134 -7.02 -5.18 -7.14
N VAL A 135 -7.87 -4.28 -7.62
CA VAL A 135 -7.74 -2.83 -7.46
C VAL A 135 -8.90 -2.33 -6.63
N ILE A 136 -8.60 -1.55 -5.60
CA ILE A 136 -9.62 -0.96 -4.73
C ILE A 136 -9.42 0.54 -4.79
N GLU A 137 -10.49 1.24 -5.15
CA GLU A 137 -10.50 2.68 -5.30
C GLU A 137 -11.20 3.30 -4.11
N GLY A 138 -10.69 4.44 -3.68
CA GLY A 138 -11.35 5.27 -2.68
C GLY A 138 -11.10 6.74 -2.91
N VAL A 139 -11.80 7.55 -2.13
CA VAL A 139 -11.65 9.00 -2.12
C VAL A 139 -11.32 9.43 -0.71
N ALA A 140 -10.16 10.07 -0.56
CA ALA A 140 -9.71 10.65 0.69
C ALA A 140 -10.47 11.94 0.98
N TYR A 141 -10.84 12.13 2.25
CA TYR A 141 -11.62 13.28 2.67
C TYR A 141 -11.10 13.90 3.96
N ARG A 142 -11.53 15.14 4.16
CA ARG A 142 -11.45 15.86 5.43
C ARG A 142 -12.80 16.42 5.80
N TYR A 143 -13.14 16.41 7.08
CA TYR A 143 -14.28 17.15 7.59
C TYR A 143 -14.11 18.65 7.38
N LYS A 144 -15.23 19.34 7.18
CA LYS A 144 -15.26 20.79 7.22
C LYS A 144 -15.22 21.21 8.68
N ASP A 145 -14.44 22.24 9.00
CA ASP A 145 -14.54 22.92 10.28
C ASP A 145 -15.99 23.38 10.49
N ASP A 146 -16.57 23.07 11.65
CA ASP A 146 -17.83 23.67 12.13
C ASP A 146 -17.57 25.13 12.56
N ARG A 147 -17.04 25.96 11.66
CA ARG A 147 -17.06 27.40 11.87
C ARG A 147 -18.35 27.95 11.25
N ARG A 148 -19.25 28.32 12.17
CA ARG A 148 -20.31 29.32 11.99
C ARG A 148 -19.85 30.49 11.14
#